data_AF-A0A3D0PCU2-F1
#
_entry.id   AF-A0A3D0PCU2-F1
#
_cell.length_a   1.000
_cell.length_b   1.000
_cell.length_c   1.000
_cell.angle_alpha   90.00
_cell.angle_beta   90.00
_cell.angle_gamma   90.00
#
_symmetry.space_group_name_H-M   'P 1'
#
loop_
_entity.id
_entity.type
_entity.pdbx_description
1 polymer ?
#
loop_
_entity_poly.entity_id
_entity_poly.type
_entity_poly.pdbx_seq_one_letter_code
_entity_poly.pdbx_strand_id
1 'polypeptide(L)'
;IGLVLQRSHIVTGDDAHYVALIQELEYRGARVVPVFCGGLDFSKPVNSFFFDPLNPDQALVDAAVSLTGFALVGGPARQDHPKAIETLKRLNRPYMVALPLVFQTTQEWEASDLGLHPVQVALQIAIPELDGAIEPIVLSGRDDATGKAHTLQDRVDAIAERSIRWANLRIKPRNEKKLAITVFSFPPDKGNVGTAAY
;
A
#
# COMPACT_ATOMS: atom_id res chain seq x y z
N ILE A 1 10.77 2.55 6.41
CA ILE A 1 9.57 2.38 5.56
C ILE A 1 8.94 3.74 5.36
N GLY A 2 8.71 4.15 4.11
CA GLY A 2 8.01 5.40 3.78
C GLY A 2 6.51 5.17 3.78
N LEU A 3 5.74 6.08 4.38
CA LEU A 3 4.27 6.05 4.35
C LEU A 3 3.74 7.28 3.63
N VAL A 4 2.79 7.09 2.71
CA VAL A 4 2.09 8.19 2.03
C VAL A 4 0.68 8.32 2.62
N LEU A 5 0.39 9.45 3.23
CA LEU A 5 -0.84 9.72 3.98
C LEU A 5 -1.64 10.85 3.33
N GLN A 6 -2.96 10.87 3.55
CA GLN A 6 -3.77 12.03 3.20
C GLN A 6 -3.78 13.04 4.35
N ARG A 7 -3.61 14.33 4.01
CA ARG A 7 -3.68 15.42 4.99
C ARG A 7 -5.06 15.52 5.67
N SER A 8 -6.13 15.15 4.98
CA SER A 8 -7.51 15.22 5.49
C SER A 8 -7.65 14.53 6.84
N HIS A 9 -7.26 13.24 6.93
CA HIS A 9 -7.35 12.43 8.15
C HIS A 9 -6.55 13.03 9.32
N ILE A 10 -5.38 13.61 9.04
CA ILE A 10 -4.54 14.27 10.06
C ILE A 10 -5.24 15.54 10.58
N VAL A 11 -5.80 16.36 9.69
CA VAL A 11 -6.48 17.61 10.07
C VAL A 11 -7.79 17.35 10.81
N THR A 12 -8.51 16.28 10.46
CA THR A 12 -9.76 15.91 11.13
C THR A 12 -9.54 15.15 12.44
N GLY A 13 -8.31 14.71 12.74
CA GLY A 13 -8.02 13.82 13.87
C GLY A 13 -8.65 12.42 13.69
N ASP A 14 -8.90 12.02 12.45
CA ASP A 14 -9.44 10.70 12.09
C ASP A 14 -8.30 9.81 11.57
N ASP A 15 -7.24 9.71 12.37
CA ASP A 15 -5.93 9.16 12.00
C ASP A 15 -5.52 7.95 12.87
N ALA A 16 -6.44 7.39 13.65
CA ALA A 16 -6.18 6.25 14.55
C ALA A 16 -5.51 5.07 13.83
N HIS A 17 -5.91 4.80 12.59
CA HIS A 17 -5.35 3.74 11.75
C HIS A 17 -3.94 4.07 11.24
N TYR A 18 -3.61 5.35 11.03
CA TYR A 18 -2.24 5.77 10.72
C TYR A 18 -1.33 5.61 11.94
N VAL A 19 -1.81 6.05 13.12
CA VAL A 19 -1.06 5.90 14.38
C VAL A 19 -0.78 4.42 14.66
N ALA A 20 -1.77 3.55 14.51
CA ALA A 20 -1.60 2.12 14.73
C ALA A 20 -0.56 1.49 13.79
N LEU A 21 -0.60 1.81 12.49
CA LEU A 21 0.39 1.27 11.56
C LEU A 21 1.81 1.81 11.81
N ILE A 22 1.94 3.09 12.16
CA ILE A 22 3.24 3.68 12.52
C ILE A 22 3.80 2.95 13.74
N GLN A 23 3.00 2.79 14.80
CA GLN A 23 3.41 2.10 16.02
C GLN A 23 3.80 0.64 15.75
N GLU A 24 3.03 -0.08 14.94
CA GLU A 24 3.32 -1.49 14.63
C GLU A 24 4.63 -1.64 13.83
N LEU A 25 4.89 -0.73 12.88
CA LEU A 25 6.15 -0.71 12.14
C LEU A 25 7.34 -0.40 13.05
N GLU A 26 7.20 0.59 13.94
CA GLU A 26 8.24 0.95 14.92
C GLU A 26 8.51 -0.17 15.92
N TYR A 27 7.45 -0.82 16.42
CA TYR A 27 7.55 -1.98 17.31
C TYR A 27 8.35 -3.13 16.66
N ARG A 28 8.18 -3.34 15.36
CA ARG A 28 8.96 -4.33 14.58
C ARG A 28 10.36 -3.86 14.20
N GLY A 29 10.80 -2.72 14.71
CA GLY A 29 12.15 -2.18 14.52
C GLY A 29 12.36 -1.41 13.22
N ALA A 30 11.28 -1.03 12.52
CA ALA A 30 11.39 -0.21 11.32
C ALA A 30 11.36 1.28 11.67
N ARG A 31 12.29 2.06 11.11
CA ARG A 31 12.17 3.52 11.10
C ARG A 31 11.11 3.93 10.08
N VAL A 32 10.12 4.71 10.51
CA VAL A 32 8.99 5.14 9.68
C VAL A 32 9.19 6.59 9.22
N VAL A 33 8.87 6.87 7.96
CA VAL A 33 8.91 8.22 7.37
C VAL A 33 7.53 8.53 6.79
N PRO A 34 6.60 9.08 7.60
CA PRO A 34 5.29 9.46 7.11
C PRO A 34 5.36 10.80 6.36
N VAL A 35 4.80 10.83 5.16
CA VAL A 35 4.66 12.04 4.35
C VAL A 35 3.21 12.24 3.95
N PHE A 36 2.79 13.49 3.84
CA PHE A 36 1.44 13.84 3.44
C PHE A 36 1.43 15.08 2.54
N CYS A 37 0.37 15.24 1.76
CA CYS A 37 0.08 16.51 1.10
C CYS A 37 -1.41 16.80 1.11
N GLY A 38 -1.77 18.08 0.98
CA GLY A 38 -3.16 18.51 0.82
C GLY A 38 -3.69 18.40 -0.60
N GLY A 39 -2.80 18.24 -1.59
CA GLY A 39 -3.16 18.02 -2.98
C GLY A 39 -3.26 16.54 -3.32
N LEU A 40 -3.49 16.26 -4.61
CA LEU A 40 -3.58 14.90 -5.17
C LEU A 40 -2.29 14.47 -5.88
N ASP A 41 -1.21 15.22 -5.70
CA ASP A 41 0.08 14.91 -6.29
C ASP A 41 1.07 14.50 -5.19
N PHE A 42 1.03 13.22 -4.81
CA PHE A 42 1.88 12.65 -3.77
C PHE A 42 3.31 12.39 -4.26
N SER A 43 3.60 12.55 -5.56
CA SER A 43 4.98 12.49 -6.06
C SER A 43 5.86 13.60 -5.47
N LYS A 44 5.28 14.75 -5.13
CA LYS A 44 5.99 15.88 -4.52
C LYS A 44 6.58 15.51 -3.15
N PRO A 45 5.80 15.05 -2.16
CA PRO A 45 6.35 14.63 -0.88
C PRO A 45 7.27 13.42 -1.01
N VAL A 46 6.98 12.46 -1.90
CA VAL A 46 7.88 11.33 -2.16
C VAL A 46 9.26 11.80 -2.62
N ASN A 47 9.32 12.65 -3.64
CA ASN A 47 10.59 13.19 -4.16
C ASN A 47 11.33 14.10 -3.16
N SER A 48 10.61 14.74 -2.24
CA SER A 48 11.21 15.68 -1.28
C SER A 48 11.73 15.00 0.00
N PHE A 49 11.06 13.93 0.45
CA PHE A 49 11.29 13.38 1.80
C PHE A 49 11.73 11.92 1.82
N PHE A 50 11.62 11.18 0.71
CA PHE A 50 12.13 9.81 0.64
C PHE A 50 13.58 9.74 0.13
N PHE A 51 14.19 10.87 -0.18
CA PHE A 51 15.58 10.98 -0.62
C PHE A 51 16.43 11.69 0.42
N ASP A 52 17.72 11.41 0.43
CA ASP A 52 18.68 12.05 1.31
C ASP A 52 18.80 13.55 0.92
N PRO A 53 18.60 14.49 1.86
CA PRO A 53 18.75 15.92 1.57
C PRO A 53 20.13 16.31 1.05
N LEU A 54 21.17 15.55 1.40
CA LEU A 54 22.55 15.77 0.96
C LEU A 54 22.89 14.98 -0.31
N ASN A 55 22.15 13.91 -0.59
CA ASN A 55 22.34 13.08 -1.78
C ASN A 55 20.99 12.71 -2.43
N PRO A 56 20.48 13.55 -3.35
CA PRO A 56 19.15 13.39 -3.97
C PRO A 56 18.95 12.11 -4.80
N ASP A 57 20.02 11.35 -5.08
CA ASP A 57 19.96 10.07 -5.78
C ASP A 57 19.86 8.87 -4.81
N GLN A 58 20.08 9.11 -3.52
CA GLN A 58 20.01 8.09 -2.49
C GLN A 58 18.65 8.11 -1.80
N ALA A 59 17.84 7.09 -2.03
CA ALA A 59 16.59 6.93 -1.30
C ALA A 59 16.83 6.46 0.16
N LEU A 60 16.18 7.11 1.11
CA LEU A 60 16.23 6.86 2.56
C LEU A 60 15.29 5.74 3.03
N VAL A 61 14.41 5.27 2.15
CA VAL A 61 13.41 4.23 2.45
C VAL A 61 13.72 2.95 1.66
N ASP A 62 13.42 1.80 2.26
CA ASP A 62 13.59 0.49 1.63
C ASP A 62 12.32 -0.06 0.98
N ALA A 63 11.16 0.44 1.41
CA ALA A 63 9.82 0.17 0.86
C ALA A 63 8.92 1.38 1.12
N ALA A 64 7.92 1.59 0.27
CA ALA A 64 6.91 2.63 0.41
C ALA A 64 5.51 2.00 0.47
N VAL A 65 4.66 2.49 1.37
CA VAL A 65 3.26 2.07 1.50
C VAL A 65 2.37 3.30 1.41
N SER A 66 1.49 3.34 0.41
CA SER A 66 0.47 4.37 0.32
C SER A 66 -0.76 3.95 1.11
N LEU A 67 -1.20 4.80 2.04
CA LEU A 67 -2.42 4.59 2.83
C LEU A 67 -3.59 5.43 2.30
N THR A 68 -3.46 5.95 1.07
CA THR A 68 -4.45 6.86 0.48
C THR A 68 -5.58 6.13 -0.22
N GLY A 69 -5.35 4.88 -0.65
CA GLY A 69 -6.26 4.14 -1.52
C GLY A 69 -6.48 4.79 -2.89
N PHE A 70 -5.58 5.64 -3.36
CA PHE A 70 -5.66 6.32 -4.67
C PHE A 70 -4.35 6.23 -5.45
N ALA A 71 -4.38 6.66 -6.72
CA ALA A 71 -3.18 6.86 -7.51
C ALA A 71 -2.19 7.79 -6.79
N LEU A 72 -0.90 7.59 -7.05
CA LEU A 72 0.15 8.44 -6.50
C LEU A 72 0.06 9.88 -7.05
N VAL A 73 -0.37 10.02 -8.31
CA VAL A 73 -0.52 11.33 -8.96
C VAL A 73 -1.89 11.43 -9.62
N GLY A 74 -2.72 12.32 -9.07
CA GLY A 74 -4.06 12.62 -9.55
C GLY A 74 -5.17 12.11 -8.65
N GLY A 75 -6.40 12.48 -8.99
CA GLY A 75 -7.60 12.08 -8.27
C GLY A 75 -8.41 11.01 -9.01
N PRO A 76 -9.55 10.58 -8.43
CA PRO A 76 -10.47 9.64 -9.07
C PRO A 76 -10.91 10.05 -10.49
N ALA A 77 -11.02 11.36 -10.75
CA ALA A 77 -11.48 11.88 -12.04
C ALA A 77 -10.37 12.07 -13.09
N ARG A 78 -9.10 12.20 -12.67
CA ARG A 78 -7.96 12.41 -13.58
C ARG A 78 -6.68 11.95 -12.91
N GLN A 79 -6.09 10.87 -13.41
CA GLN A 79 -4.79 10.35 -12.99
C GLN A 79 -3.68 10.71 -14.00
N ASP A 80 -2.45 10.75 -13.51
CA ASP A 80 -1.23 10.88 -14.31
C ASP A 80 -0.27 9.73 -13.97
N HIS A 81 -0.63 8.54 -14.46
CA HIS A 81 0.18 7.32 -14.29
C HIS A 81 1.61 7.45 -14.84
N PRO A 82 1.86 8.09 -16.00
CA PRO A 82 3.23 8.29 -16.48
C PRO A 82 4.13 8.98 -15.45
N LYS A 83 3.65 10.05 -14.81
CA LYS A 83 4.40 10.77 -13.77
C LYS A 83 4.54 9.96 -12.48
N ALA A 84 3.50 9.21 -12.09
CA ALA A 84 3.59 8.29 -10.97
C ALA A 84 4.68 7.23 -11.19
N ILE A 85 4.67 6.60 -12.37
CA ILE A 85 5.65 5.59 -12.80
C ILE A 85 7.07 6.19 -12.82
N GLU A 86 7.26 7.40 -13.34
CA GLU A 86 8.57 8.07 -13.33
C GLU A 86 9.10 8.23 -11.89
N THR A 87 8.25 8.71 -10.99
CA THR A 87 8.59 8.90 -9.57
C THR A 87 8.93 7.58 -8.89
N LEU A 88 8.09 6.55 -9.06
CA LEU A 88 8.29 5.25 -8.45
C LEU A 88 9.49 4.49 -9.03
N LYS A 89 9.75 4.64 -10.34
CA LYS A 89 10.96 4.11 -10.99
C LYS A 89 12.21 4.78 -10.47
N ARG A 90 12.20 6.10 -10.25
CA ARG A 90 13.32 6.82 -9.64
C ARG A 90 13.56 6.35 -8.21
N LEU A 91 12.49 6.21 -7.42
CA LEU A 91 12.57 5.68 -6.06
C LEU A 91 13.14 4.25 -6.06
N ASN A 92 12.72 3.42 -7.02
CA ASN A 92 13.15 2.04 -7.22
C ASN A 92 13.05 1.20 -5.93
N ARG A 93 11.87 1.26 -5.29
CA ARG A 93 11.51 0.51 -4.07
C ARG A 93 10.16 -0.16 -4.26
N PRO A 94 9.87 -1.26 -3.53
CA PRO A 94 8.53 -1.83 -3.50
C PRO A 94 7.50 -0.77 -3.09
N TYR A 95 6.44 -0.64 -3.86
CA TYR A 95 5.34 0.31 -3.63
C TYR A 95 4.06 -0.48 -3.37
N MET A 96 3.64 -0.51 -2.11
CA MET A 96 2.40 -1.14 -1.67
C MET A 96 1.30 -0.09 -1.53
N VAL A 97 0.04 -0.53 -1.66
CA VAL A 97 -1.12 0.30 -1.36
C VAL A 97 -1.99 -0.40 -0.34
N ALA A 98 -2.32 0.30 0.73
CA ALA A 98 -3.35 -0.11 1.66
C ALA A 98 -4.47 0.93 1.61
N LEU A 99 -5.72 0.46 1.58
CA LEU A 99 -6.87 1.32 1.35
C LEU A 99 -7.74 1.42 2.60
N PRO A 100 -8.14 2.63 3.02
CA PRO A 100 -9.21 2.77 4.00
C PRO A 100 -10.55 2.39 3.36
N LEU A 101 -11.47 1.82 4.12
CA LEU A 101 -12.86 1.71 3.67
C LEU A 101 -13.48 3.11 3.61
N VAL A 102 -13.99 3.49 2.43
CA VAL A 102 -14.54 4.83 2.19
C VAL A 102 -16.05 4.80 2.02
N PHE A 103 -16.60 3.81 1.31
CA PHE A 103 -18.01 3.78 0.94
C PHE A 103 -18.82 2.68 1.64
N GLN A 104 -18.16 1.86 2.46
CA GLN A 104 -18.80 0.78 3.21
C GLN A 104 -18.30 0.80 4.66
N THR A 105 -19.18 0.39 5.56
CA THR A 105 -18.87 0.12 6.95
C THR A 105 -18.03 -1.15 7.07
N THR A 106 -17.40 -1.33 8.24
CA THR A 106 -16.67 -2.58 8.52
C THR A 106 -17.61 -3.78 8.49
N GLN A 107 -18.82 -3.65 9.03
CA GLN A 107 -19.80 -4.72 9.10
C GLN A 107 -20.29 -5.14 7.71
N GLU A 108 -20.55 -4.18 6.83
CA GLU A 108 -20.91 -4.47 5.43
C GLU A 108 -19.78 -5.19 4.71
N TRP A 109 -18.53 -4.79 4.95
CA TRP A 109 -17.37 -5.44 4.36
C TRP A 109 -17.16 -6.87 4.86
N GLU A 110 -17.28 -7.11 6.17
CA GLU A 110 -17.12 -8.42 6.79
C GLU A 110 -18.23 -9.41 6.40
N ALA A 111 -19.46 -8.91 6.23
CA ALA A 111 -20.60 -9.72 5.82
C ALA A 111 -20.67 -9.99 4.30
N SER A 112 -19.80 -9.35 3.50
CA SER A 112 -19.82 -9.42 2.04
C SER A 112 -19.00 -10.59 1.51
N ASP A 113 -19.65 -11.50 0.77
CA ASP A 113 -18.97 -12.58 0.04
C ASP A 113 -17.99 -12.06 -1.04
N LEU A 114 -18.21 -10.83 -1.53
CA LEU A 114 -17.36 -10.18 -2.55
C LEU A 114 -16.25 -9.32 -1.92
N GLY A 115 -16.31 -9.06 -0.62
CA GLY A 115 -15.45 -8.07 0.04
C GLY A 115 -15.84 -6.64 -0.32
N LEU A 116 -14.99 -5.92 -1.07
CA LEU A 116 -15.19 -4.50 -1.39
C LEU A 116 -16.38 -4.29 -2.36
N HIS A 117 -17.14 -3.23 -2.16
CA HIS A 117 -18.11 -2.78 -3.16
C HIS A 117 -17.43 -2.51 -4.51
N PRO A 118 -18.10 -2.79 -5.66
CA PRO A 118 -17.51 -2.63 -6.99
C PRO A 118 -16.92 -1.23 -7.26
N VAL A 119 -17.56 -0.18 -6.72
CA VAL A 119 -17.05 1.20 -6.83
C VAL A 119 -15.73 1.38 -6.09
N GLN A 120 -15.55 0.76 -4.92
CA GLN A 120 -14.27 0.78 -4.20
C GLN A 120 -13.21 -0.03 -4.93
N VAL A 121 -13.55 -1.17 -5.51
CA VAL A 121 -12.60 -1.96 -6.31
C VAL A 121 -12.07 -1.12 -7.47
N ALA A 122 -12.96 -0.49 -8.24
CA ALA A 122 -12.55 0.34 -9.37
C ALA A 122 -11.64 1.50 -8.96
N LEU A 123 -11.94 2.16 -7.83
CA LEU A 123 -11.24 3.38 -7.40
C LEU A 123 -9.97 3.11 -6.59
N GLN A 124 -9.98 2.09 -5.74
CA GLN A 124 -8.96 1.86 -4.73
C GLN A 124 -8.07 0.63 -5.01
N ILE A 125 -8.46 -0.22 -5.97
CA ILE A 125 -7.67 -1.39 -6.39
C ILE A 125 -7.14 -1.18 -7.81
N ALA A 126 -8.05 -1.05 -8.79
CA ALA A 126 -7.66 -1.02 -10.20
C ALA A 126 -6.79 0.20 -10.56
N ILE A 127 -7.07 1.37 -9.97
CA ILE A 127 -6.32 2.59 -10.26
C ILE A 127 -4.87 2.52 -9.75
N PRO A 128 -4.60 2.15 -8.48
CA PRO A 128 -3.22 2.01 -8.03
C PRO A 128 -2.44 0.87 -8.72
N GLU A 129 -3.11 -0.17 -9.22
CA GLU A 129 -2.46 -1.21 -10.04
C GLU A 129 -1.81 -0.62 -11.31
N LEU A 130 -2.40 0.43 -11.90
CA LEU A 130 -1.82 1.14 -13.05
C LEU A 130 -0.53 1.89 -12.71
N ASP A 131 -0.33 2.25 -11.44
CA ASP A 131 0.95 2.82 -10.95
C ASP A 131 2.00 1.74 -10.66
N GLY A 132 1.62 0.46 -10.74
CA GLY A 132 2.46 -0.68 -10.36
C GLY A 132 2.46 -0.99 -8.87
N ALA A 133 1.40 -0.58 -8.14
CA ALA A 133 1.25 -0.92 -6.75
C ALA A 133 1.03 -2.43 -6.54
N ILE A 134 1.53 -2.95 -5.42
CA ILE A 134 1.39 -4.35 -5.04
C ILE A 134 0.56 -4.51 -3.76
N GLU A 135 0.02 -5.71 -3.57
CA GLU A 135 -0.61 -6.19 -2.34
C GLU A 135 -1.66 -5.21 -1.75
N PRO A 136 -2.76 -4.94 -2.49
CA PRO A 136 -3.84 -4.13 -1.96
C PRO A 136 -4.49 -4.80 -0.75
N ILE A 137 -4.44 -4.14 0.40
CA ILE A 137 -5.02 -4.63 1.66
C ILE A 137 -5.90 -3.54 2.27
N VAL A 138 -7.07 -3.91 2.77
CA VAL A 138 -7.92 -3.00 3.57
C VAL A 138 -7.17 -2.64 4.85
N LEU A 139 -6.94 -1.36 5.09
CA LEU A 139 -6.20 -0.84 6.24
C LEU A 139 -7.12 -0.57 7.44
N SER A 140 -8.22 0.12 7.20
CA SER A 140 -9.08 0.66 8.24
C SER A 140 -10.55 0.45 7.93
N GLY A 141 -11.29 0.19 8.99
CA GLY A 141 -12.74 0.09 8.99
C GLY A 141 -13.41 1.45 9.08
N ARG A 142 -14.71 1.50 8.79
CA ARG A 142 -15.55 2.68 8.99
C ARG A 142 -16.70 2.32 9.92
N ASP A 143 -16.84 3.07 11.00
CA ASP A 143 -17.90 2.86 11.99
C ASP A 143 -19.25 3.36 11.46
N ASP A 144 -20.30 2.55 11.59
CA ASP A 144 -21.63 2.87 11.07
C ASP A 144 -22.29 4.06 11.79
N ALA A 145 -22.12 4.15 13.11
CA ALA A 145 -22.77 5.16 13.93
C ALA A 145 -22.11 6.54 13.81
N THR A 146 -20.78 6.58 13.76
CA THR A 146 -20.00 7.82 13.79
C THR A 146 -19.41 8.19 12.44
N GLY A 147 -19.35 7.25 11.50
CA GLY A 147 -18.70 7.42 10.21
C GLY A 147 -17.17 7.55 10.28
N LYS A 148 -16.58 7.41 11.47
CA LYS A 148 -15.14 7.57 11.71
C LYS A 148 -14.36 6.33 11.30
N ALA A 149 -13.10 6.53 10.92
CA ALA A 149 -12.19 5.44 10.67
C ALA A 149 -11.77 4.78 11.99
N HIS A 150 -11.71 3.46 12.01
CA HIS A 150 -11.13 2.70 13.12
C HIS A 150 -10.13 1.67 12.61
N THR A 151 -9.19 1.33 13.48
CA THR A 151 -8.13 0.39 13.20
C THR A 151 -8.66 -1.04 13.14
N LEU A 152 -8.22 -1.80 12.15
CA LEU A 152 -8.39 -3.26 12.08
C LEU A 152 -7.03 -3.90 12.35
N GLN A 153 -6.84 -4.46 13.55
CA GLN A 153 -5.51 -4.85 14.03
C GLN A 153 -4.84 -5.93 13.16
N ASP A 154 -5.59 -6.96 12.77
CA ASP A 154 -5.11 -8.03 11.90
C ASP A 154 -4.59 -7.50 10.56
N ARG A 155 -5.23 -6.45 10.05
CA ARG A 155 -4.84 -5.76 8.82
C ARG A 155 -3.57 -4.95 8.98
N VAL A 156 -3.47 -4.20 10.08
CA VAL A 156 -2.24 -3.45 10.43
C VAL A 156 -1.06 -4.41 10.53
N ASP A 157 -1.23 -5.54 11.22
CA ASP A 157 -0.19 -6.55 11.39
C ASP A 157 0.27 -7.12 10.03
N ALA A 158 -0.68 -7.41 9.14
CA ALA A 158 -0.39 -7.94 7.82
C ALA A 158 0.36 -6.94 6.93
N ILE A 159 -0.05 -5.67 6.93
CA ILE A 159 0.60 -4.60 6.15
C ILE A 159 2.02 -4.36 6.70
N ALA A 160 2.16 -4.29 8.03
CA ALA A 160 3.45 -4.12 8.68
C ALA A 160 4.40 -5.29 8.38
N GLU A 161 3.92 -6.53 8.47
CA GLU A 161 4.74 -7.70 8.13
C GLU A 161 5.21 -7.65 6.68
N ARG A 162 4.28 -7.50 5.73
CA ARG A 162 4.58 -7.55 4.30
C ARG A 162 5.53 -6.43 3.86
N SER A 163 5.29 -5.21 4.35
CA SER A 163 6.17 -4.07 4.05
C SER A 163 7.60 -4.29 4.58
N ILE A 164 7.77 -4.88 5.76
CA ILE A 164 9.08 -5.26 6.30
C ILE A 164 9.71 -6.40 5.50
N ARG A 165 8.94 -7.40 5.06
CA ARG A 165 9.46 -8.50 4.21
C ARG A 165 9.98 -7.97 2.87
N TRP A 166 9.26 -7.04 2.25
CA TRP A 166 9.70 -6.36 1.03
C TRP A 166 10.97 -5.52 1.24
N ALA A 167 11.03 -4.76 2.33
CA ALA A 167 12.24 -4.02 2.72
C ALA A 167 13.43 -4.97 2.96
N ASN A 168 13.21 -6.09 3.65
CA ASN A 168 14.24 -7.08 3.94
C ASN A 168 14.79 -7.72 2.66
N LEU A 169 13.96 -7.94 1.63
CA LEU A 169 14.45 -8.43 0.34
C LEU A 169 15.49 -7.49 -0.28
N ARG A 170 15.43 -6.18 0.00
CA ARG A 170 16.43 -5.22 -0.45
C ARG A 170 17.70 -5.25 0.42
N ILE A 171 17.52 -5.26 1.73
CA ILE A 171 18.62 -5.18 2.72
C ILE A 171 19.47 -6.45 2.73
N LYS A 172 18.83 -7.62 2.56
CA LYS A 172 19.50 -8.91 2.73
C LYS A 172 20.59 -9.14 1.68
N PRO A 173 21.80 -9.57 2.08
CA PRO A 173 22.85 -9.98 1.15
C PRO A 173 22.38 -11.07 0.19
N ARG A 174 22.82 -11.01 -1.08
CA ARG A 174 22.36 -11.92 -2.14
C ARG A 174 22.59 -13.40 -1.81
N ASN A 175 23.72 -13.73 -1.17
CA ASN A 175 24.08 -15.09 -0.76
C ASN A 175 23.22 -15.64 0.39
N GLU A 176 22.49 -14.79 1.10
CA GLU A 176 21.59 -15.22 2.17
C GLU A 176 20.12 -15.27 1.73
N LYS A 177 19.80 -14.79 0.52
CA LYS A 177 18.44 -14.84 -0.02
C LYS A 177 18.07 -16.29 -0.35
N LYS A 178 16.94 -16.74 0.22
CA LYS A 178 16.37 -18.06 -0.05
C LYS A 178 15.17 -17.86 -0.97
N LEU A 179 15.21 -18.45 -2.16
CA LEU A 179 14.14 -18.39 -3.17
C LEU A 179 13.42 -19.73 -3.22
N ALA A 180 12.10 -19.70 -3.02
CA ALA A 180 11.24 -20.83 -3.28
C ALA A 180 10.61 -20.69 -4.68
N ILE A 181 10.59 -21.77 -5.45
CA ILE A 181 9.92 -21.84 -6.76
C ILE A 181 8.85 -22.92 -6.64
N THR A 182 7.58 -22.53 -6.82
CA THR A 182 6.44 -23.43 -6.65
C THR A 182 5.91 -23.85 -8.01
N VAL A 183 5.75 -25.16 -8.22
CA VAL A 183 5.17 -25.74 -9.43
C VAL A 183 3.80 -26.31 -9.08
N PHE A 184 2.78 -25.91 -9.83
CA PHE A 184 1.42 -26.44 -9.69
C PHE A 184 1.17 -27.55 -10.70
N SER A 185 0.24 -28.44 -10.39
CA SER A 185 -0.24 -29.50 -11.29
C SER A 185 0.87 -30.44 -11.78
N PHE A 186 1.69 -30.95 -10.85
CA PHE A 186 2.68 -31.98 -11.15
C PHE A 186 2.51 -33.20 -10.21
N PRO A 187 2.17 -34.40 -10.75
CA PRO A 187 1.86 -34.69 -12.15
C PRO A 187 0.58 -34.00 -12.68
N PRO A 188 0.46 -33.76 -14.01
CA PRO A 188 -0.67 -33.03 -14.60
C PRO A 188 -1.91 -33.93 -14.80
N ASP A 189 -2.47 -34.44 -13.71
CA ASP A 189 -3.56 -35.44 -13.75
C ASP A 189 -4.94 -34.85 -14.11
N LYS A 190 -5.07 -33.53 -14.08
CA LYS A 190 -6.28 -32.80 -14.49
C LYS A 190 -5.95 -31.91 -15.68
N GLY A 191 -6.79 -31.94 -16.71
CA GLY A 191 -6.64 -31.16 -17.95
C GLY A 191 -6.81 -29.65 -17.74
N ASN A 192 -7.84 -29.05 -18.35
CA ASN A 192 -8.02 -27.58 -18.44
C ASN A 192 -8.45 -26.89 -17.12
N VAL A 193 -7.79 -27.18 -16.00
CA VAL A 193 -7.99 -26.48 -14.71
C VAL A 193 -7.13 -25.21 -14.57
N GLY A 194 -6.13 -25.05 -15.45
CA GLY A 194 -5.22 -23.90 -15.47
C GLY A 194 -5.38 -23.04 -16.72
N THR A 195 -4.54 -22.01 -16.81
CA THR A 195 -4.51 -21.08 -17.95
C THR A 195 -3.74 -21.69 -19.12
N ALA A 196 -4.13 -21.36 -20.36
CA ALA A 196 -3.30 -21.60 -21.54
C ALA A 196 -2.08 -20.68 -21.49
N ALA A 197 -1.00 -21.15 -20.85
CA ALA A 197 0.23 -20.38 -20.70
C ALA A 197 1.02 -20.22 -22.01
N TYR A 198 0.66 -20.99 -23.05
CA TYR A 198 1.18 -20.93 -24.42
C TYR A 198 0.05 -21.10 -25.44
#